data_AF-A0A3D3LS57-F1
#
_entry.id   AF-A0A3D3LS57-F1
#
_cell.length_a   1.000
_cell.length_b   1.000
_cell.length_c   1.000
_cell.angle_alpha   90.00
_cell.angle_beta   90.00
_cell.angle_gamma   90.00
#
_symmetry.space_group_name_H-M   'P 1'
#
loop_
_entity.id
_entity.type
_entity.pdbx_description
1 polymer ?
#
loop_
_entity_poly.entity_id
_entity_poly.type
_entity_poly.pdbx_seq_one_letter_code
_entity_poly.pdbx_strand_id
1 'polypeptide(L)'
;NIGAVAPALLNQDGTLQDSCRNFPEINDLFWEMSVVFKNISNWKIKNFKPENDIEVDQPMAAALMIRKNILEKINYMDDRFKMFFNDVDLCKKIYLSGYSIFYLPESKIIHEKGVSIYKDRKNMIKIWNDDCISYFNKYNSDSLKISLLKILLKLSSKFRK
;
A
#
# COMPACT_ATOMS: atom_id res chain seq x y z
N ASN A 1 6.62 -14.12 -15.22
CA ASN A 1 5.81 -15.09 -14.46
C ASN A 1 4.76 -14.34 -13.64
N ILE A 2 3.46 -14.54 -13.88
CA ILE A 2 2.38 -13.85 -13.15
C ILE A 2 2.15 -14.54 -11.81
N GLY A 3 2.32 -13.78 -10.72
CA GLY A 3 2.17 -14.29 -9.35
C GLY A 3 0.85 -13.95 -8.67
N ALA A 4 0.30 -12.79 -8.99
CA ALA A 4 -1.01 -12.36 -8.52
C ALA A 4 -1.75 -11.52 -9.55
N VAL A 5 -3.07 -11.44 -9.39
CA VAL A 5 -3.93 -10.56 -10.17
C VAL A 5 -4.91 -9.82 -9.26
N ALA A 6 -5.18 -8.56 -9.58
CA ALA A 6 -6.12 -7.69 -8.89
C ALA A 6 -7.20 -7.19 -9.86
N PRO A 7 -8.48 -7.15 -9.45
CA PRO A 7 -9.53 -6.54 -10.24
C PRO A 7 -9.54 -5.01 -10.08
N ALA A 8 -10.32 -4.34 -10.92
CA ALA A 8 -10.75 -2.98 -10.69
C ALA A 8 -11.65 -2.90 -9.44
N LEU A 9 -11.32 -1.98 -8.53
CA LEU A 9 -12.16 -1.68 -7.38
C LEU A 9 -13.06 -0.49 -7.71
N LEU A 10 -14.36 -0.64 -7.44
CA LEU A 10 -15.37 0.38 -7.65
C LEU A 10 -15.90 0.88 -6.31
N ASN A 11 -16.24 2.16 -6.25
CA ASN A 11 -17.07 2.73 -5.20
C ASN A 11 -18.51 2.21 -5.31
N GLN A 12 -19.32 2.45 -4.28
CA GLN A 12 -20.75 2.08 -4.29
C GLN A 12 -21.54 2.71 -5.44
N ASP A 13 -21.12 3.89 -5.90
CA ASP A 13 -21.72 4.59 -7.05
C ASP A 13 -21.20 4.09 -8.42
N GLY A 14 -20.35 3.06 -8.42
CA GLY A 14 -19.76 2.48 -9.63
C GLY A 14 -18.53 3.22 -10.18
N THR A 15 -18.11 4.32 -9.57
CA THR A 15 -16.89 5.03 -9.99
C THR A 15 -15.63 4.27 -9.62
N LEU A 16 -14.59 4.38 -10.45
CA LEU A 16 -13.31 3.69 -10.21
C LEU A 16 -12.60 4.25 -8.96
N GLN A 17 -12.08 3.36 -8.12
CA GLN A 17 -11.20 3.71 -7.00
C GLN A 17 -9.74 3.77 -7.46
N ASP A 18 -8.99 4.72 -6.92
CA ASP A 18 -7.52 4.72 -6.98
C ASP A 18 -6.97 3.59 -6.10
N SER A 19 -6.94 2.38 -6.65
CA SER A 19 -6.61 1.14 -5.93
C SER A 19 -5.16 0.66 -6.14
N CYS A 20 -4.37 1.32 -6.99
CA CYS A 20 -3.00 0.92 -7.27
C CYS A 20 -2.00 2.03 -6.89
N ARG A 21 -0.84 1.62 -6.40
CA ARG A 21 0.27 2.51 -6.01
C ARG A 21 1.60 1.92 -6.47
N ASN A 22 2.64 2.75 -6.47
CA ASN A 22 4.02 2.28 -6.60
C ASN A 22 4.51 1.73 -5.26
N PHE A 23 5.62 0.99 -5.23
CA PHE A 23 6.25 0.68 -3.94
C PHE A 23 6.72 1.97 -3.26
N PRO A 24 6.42 2.18 -1.95
CA PRO A 24 6.78 3.42 -1.29
C PRO A 24 8.28 3.46 -1.03
N GLU A 25 8.92 4.57 -1.38
CA GLU A 25 10.27 4.88 -0.92
C GLU A 25 10.24 5.76 0.32
N ILE A 26 11.31 5.77 1.10
CA ILE A 26 11.35 6.56 2.34
C ILE A 26 11.16 8.06 2.07
N ASN A 27 11.66 8.55 0.93
CA ASN A 27 11.52 9.94 0.50
C ASN A 27 10.06 10.28 0.15
N ASP A 28 9.29 9.33 -0.41
CA ASP A 28 7.87 9.53 -0.67
C ASP A 28 7.10 9.89 0.59
N LEU A 29 7.45 9.25 1.71
CA LEU A 29 6.79 9.51 2.98
C LEU A 29 7.13 10.89 3.55
N PHE A 30 8.34 11.40 3.33
CA PHE A 30 8.67 12.78 3.68
C PHE A 30 7.80 13.77 2.89
N TRP A 31 7.58 13.52 1.60
CA TRP A 31 6.73 14.35 0.75
C TRP A 31 5.25 14.24 1.11
N GLU A 32 4.74 13.03 1.33
CA GLU A 32 3.34 12.78 1.69
C GLU A 32 2.95 13.37 3.06
N MET A 33 3.92 13.44 3.98
CA MET A 33 3.71 14.04 5.29
C MET A 33 3.90 15.58 5.29
N SER A 34 4.55 16.14 4.27
CA SER A 34 4.62 17.59 4.07
C SER A 34 3.26 18.13 3.67
N VAL A 35 2.88 19.34 4.11
CA VAL A 35 1.65 19.99 3.63
C VAL A 35 1.84 20.58 2.23
N VAL A 36 3.06 21.02 1.91
CA VAL A 36 3.40 21.81 0.72
C VAL A 36 3.88 20.93 -0.44
N PHE A 37 4.56 19.82 -0.13
CA PHE A 37 5.30 19.03 -1.13
C PHE A 37 4.67 17.67 -1.46
N LYS A 38 3.40 17.43 -1.10
CA LYS A 38 2.72 16.13 -1.32
C LYS A 38 2.74 15.67 -2.77
N ASN A 39 2.64 16.62 -3.70
CA ASN A 39 2.57 16.33 -5.13
C ASN A 39 3.87 15.80 -5.74
N ILE A 40 4.98 15.83 -4.99
CA ILE A 40 6.30 15.33 -5.41
C ILE A 40 6.43 13.83 -5.17
N SER A 41 5.62 13.25 -4.26
CA SER A 41 5.67 11.82 -4.04
C SER A 41 5.23 11.05 -5.27
N ASN A 42 5.99 10.01 -5.60
CA ASN A 42 5.68 9.04 -6.63
C ASN A 42 4.94 7.82 -6.08
N TRP A 43 4.64 7.78 -4.77
CA TRP A 43 3.97 6.63 -4.18
C TRP A 43 2.55 6.44 -4.74
N LYS A 44 1.77 7.51 -4.87
CA LYS A 44 0.42 7.45 -5.45
C LYS A 44 0.47 7.69 -6.95
N ILE A 45 -0.09 6.76 -7.72
CA ILE A 45 -0.23 6.91 -9.16
C ILE A 45 -1.39 7.87 -9.42
N LYS A 46 -1.11 9.00 -10.08
CA LYS A 46 -2.13 10.00 -10.40
C LYS A 46 -2.93 9.53 -11.62
N ASN A 47 -4.26 9.64 -11.56
CA ASN A 47 -5.17 9.29 -12.65
C ASN A 47 -5.02 7.85 -13.16
N PHE A 48 -4.88 6.87 -12.25
CA PHE A 48 -4.73 5.47 -12.62
C PHE A 48 -6.05 4.90 -13.17
N LYS A 49 -6.17 4.88 -14.50
CA LYS A 49 -7.35 4.38 -15.25
C LYS A 49 -6.90 3.54 -16.45
N PRO A 50 -6.25 2.38 -16.22
CA PRO A 50 -5.81 1.56 -17.33
C PRO A 50 -7.02 0.92 -18.04
N GLU A 51 -6.95 0.86 -19.37
CA GLU A 51 -7.97 0.21 -20.22
C GLU A 51 -7.61 -1.24 -20.55
N ASN A 52 -6.32 -1.59 -20.43
CA ASN A 52 -5.80 -2.93 -20.68
C ASN A 52 -5.17 -3.50 -19.42
N ASP A 53 -5.02 -4.83 -19.40
CA ASP A 53 -4.24 -5.52 -18.37
C ASP A 53 -2.84 -4.92 -18.26
N ILE A 54 -2.43 -4.59 -17.05
CA ILE A 54 -1.15 -3.89 -16.81
C ILE A 54 -0.47 -4.43 -15.56
N GLU A 55 0.85 -4.56 -15.63
CA GLU A 55 1.67 -4.86 -14.46
C GLU A 55 1.67 -3.68 -13.48
N VAL A 56 1.49 -3.97 -12.20
CA VAL A 56 1.41 -2.98 -11.12
C VAL A 56 2.26 -3.40 -9.93
N ASP A 57 2.77 -2.42 -9.19
CA ASP A 57 3.59 -2.68 -7.99
C ASP A 57 2.76 -3.19 -6.82
N GLN A 58 1.77 -2.41 -6.38
CA GLN A 58 0.92 -2.76 -5.23
C GLN A 58 -0.54 -2.33 -5.43
N PRO A 59 -1.40 -3.21 -5.95
CA PRO A 59 -2.84 -3.03 -5.85
C PRO A 59 -3.28 -3.25 -4.39
N MET A 60 -4.36 -2.58 -3.97
CA MET A 60 -4.99 -2.81 -2.67
C MET A 60 -5.41 -4.27 -2.56
N ALA A 61 -4.99 -4.95 -1.49
CA ALA A 61 -5.38 -6.34 -1.25
C ALA A 61 -6.82 -6.50 -0.72
N ALA A 62 -7.71 -5.52 -0.99
CA ALA A 62 -9.15 -5.68 -0.76
C ALA A 62 -9.74 -6.81 -1.62
N ALA A 63 -9.16 -7.02 -2.81
CA ALA A 63 -9.37 -8.21 -3.60
C ALA A 63 -8.08 -8.53 -4.38
N LEU A 64 -7.47 -9.67 -4.09
CA LEU A 64 -6.24 -10.12 -4.73
C LEU A 64 -6.28 -11.64 -4.86
N MET A 65 -6.05 -12.16 -6.06
CA MET A 65 -5.91 -13.60 -6.29
C MET A 65 -4.43 -13.93 -6.50
N ILE A 66 -3.91 -14.85 -5.68
CA ILE A 66 -2.48 -15.20 -5.65
C ILE A 66 -2.34 -16.70 -5.85
N ARG A 67 -1.34 -17.15 -6.61
CA ARG A 67 -1.07 -18.59 -6.72
C ARG A 67 -0.59 -19.12 -5.38
N LYS A 68 -1.19 -20.24 -4.93
CA LYS A 68 -0.88 -20.87 -3.63
C LYS A 68 0.61 -21.16 -3.45
N ASN A 69 1.26 -21.73 -4.47
CA ASN A 69 2.69 -22.06 -4.42
C ASN A 69 3.60 -20.83 -4.23
N ILE A 70 3.18 -19.66 -4.74
CA ILE A 70 3.92 -18.41 -4.54
C ILE A 70 3.69 -17.89 -3.13
N LEU A 71 2.45 -17.94 -2.64
CA LEU A 71 2.11 -17.53 -1.28
C LEU A 71 2.88 -18.35 -0.23
N GLU A 72 2.98 -19.66 -0.44
CA GLU A 72 3.82 -20.57 0.36
C GLU A 72 5.31 -20.20 0.26
N LYS A 73 5.82 -19.97 -0.96
CA LYS A 73 7.23 -19.61 -1.21
C LYS A 73 7.64 -18.32 -0.50
N ILE A 74 6.76 -17.33 -0.44
CA ILE A 74 7.04 -16.02 0.19
C ILE A 74 6.68 -15.98 1.68
N ASN A 75 6.29 -17.12 2.26
CA ASN A 75 5.87 -17.26 3.64
C ASN A 75 4.70 -16.34 4.01
N TYR A 76 3.63 -16.37 3.21
CA TYR A 76 2.34 -15.75 3.48
C TYR A 76 2.40 -14.24 3.77
N MET A 77 1.44 -13.68 4.52
CA MET A 77 1.50 -12.31 5.02
C MET A 77 2.35 -12.25 6.29
N ASP A 78 2.86 -11.06 6.61
CA ASP A 78 3.72 -10.86 7.77
C ASP A 78 2.90 -10.27 8.93
N ASP A 79 2.60 -11.11 9.93
CA ASP A 79 1.72 -10.78 11.06
C ASP A 79 2.25 -9.67 11.97
N ARG A 80 3.49 -9.19 11.75
CA ARG A 80 4.02 -8.01 12.43
C ARG A 80 3.32 -6.72 11.99
N PHE A 81 2.78 -6.69 10.77
CA PHE A 81 1.93 -5.60 10.29
C PHE A 81 0.50 -5.81 10.77
N LYS A 82 0.00 -4.89 11.60
CA LYS A 82 -1.33 -5.07 12.21
C LYS A 82 -2.44 -4.87 11.21
N MET A 83 -2.32 -3.88 10.33
CA MET A 83 -3.35 -3.58 9.35
C MET A 83 -2.83 -2.88 8.10
N PHE A 84 -1.94 -1.92 8.25
CA PHE A 84 -1.39 -1.17 7.13
C PHE A 84 -0.07 -1.77 6.69
N PHE A 85 0.32 -1.53 5.44
CA PHE A 85 1.56 -2.04 4.85
C PHE A 85 1.67 -3.57 4.80
N ASN A 86 0.70 -4.34 5.30
CA ASN A 86 0.69 -5.79 5.21
C ASN A 86 0.51 -6.26 3.76
N ASP A 87 -0.32 -5.56 3.00
CA ASP A 87 -0.57 -5.75 1.57
C ASP A 87 0.59 -5.20 0.73
N VAL A 88 1.17 -4.06 1.13
CA VAL A 88 2.40 -3.52 0.52
C VAL A 88 3.55 -4.52 0.66
N ASP A 89 3.75 -5.09 1.85
CA ASP A 89 4.74 -6.12 2.13
C ASP A 89 4.50 -7.38 1.29
N LEU A 90 3.25 -7.84 1.23
CA LEU A 90 2.86 -8.99 0.41
C LEU A 90 3.21 -8.77 -1.06
N CYS A 91 2.84 -7.63 -1.63
CA CYS A 91 3.17 -7.28 -3.01
C CYS A 91 4.68 -7.18 -3.22
N LYS A 92 5.41 -6.58 -2.27
CA LYS A 92 6.87 -6.46 -2.34
C LYS A 92 7.56 -7.82 -2.31
N LYS A 93 7.07 -8.77 -1.49
CA LYS A 93 7.58 -10.14 -1.44
C LYS A 93 7.32 -10.90 -2.75
N ILE A 94 6.13 -10.76 -3.35
CA ILE A 94 5.84 -11.33 -4.67
C ILE A 94 6.84 -10.80 -5.70
N TYR A 95 7.01 -9.49 -5.78
CA TYR A 95 7.97 -8.82 -6.66
C TYR A 95 9.41 -9.33 -6.45
N LEU A 96 9.91 -9.30 -5.22
CA LEU A 96 11.27 -9.74 -4.89
C LEU A 96 11.51 -11.24 -5.15
N SER A 97 10.45 -12.05 -5.20
CA SER A 97 10.53 -13.47 -5.54
C SER A 97 10.53 -13.75 -7.05
N GLY A 98 10.54 -12.70 -7.88
CA GLY A 98 10.64 -12.77 -9.35
C GLY A 98 9.29 -12.91 -10.08
N TYR A 99 8.18 -12.53 -9.43
CA TYR A 99 6.85 -12.60 -10.02
C TYR A 99 6.22 -11.21 -10.16
N SER A 100 5.42 -11.06 -11.21
CA SER A 100 4.66 -9.84 -11.50
C SER A 100 3.25 -9.90 -10.92
N ILE A 101 2.68 -8.73 -10.65
CA ILE A 101 1.27 -8.57 -10.26
C ILE A 101 0.56 -7.82 -11.37
N PHE A 102 -0.58 -8.33 -11.84
CA PHE A 102 -1.35 -7.71 -12.91
C PHE A 102 -2.66 -7.12 -12.38
N TYR A 103 -2.99 -5.92 -12.84
CA TYR A 103 -4.30 -5.31 -12.67
C TYR A 103 -5.16 -5.61 -13.90
N LEU A 104 -6.37 -6.11 -13.68
CA LEU A 104 -7.31 -6.53 -14.72
C LEU A 104 -8.54 -5.60 -14.74
N PRO A 105 -8.61 -4.60 -15.63
CA PRO A 105 -9.69 -3.60 -15.65
C PRO A 105 -11.07 -4.19 -15.97
N GLU A 106 -11.13 -5.31 -16.68
CA GLU A 106 -12.40 -5.97 -17.03
C GLU A 106 -13.06 -6.65 -15.83
N SER A 107 -12.26 -7.15 -14.88
CA SER A 107 -12.76 -7.75 -13.64
C SER A 107 -13.08 -6.64 -12.63
N LYS A 108 -14.32 -6.56 -12.13
CA LYS A 108 -14.78 -5.44 -11.29
C LYS A 108 -15.38 -5.93 -9.98
N ILE A 109 -14.99 -5.29 -8.87
CA ILE A 109 -15.52 -5.56 -7.53
C ILE A 109 -15.93 -4.24 -6.88
N ILE A 110 -17.15 -4.18 -6.32
CA ILE A 110 -17.57 -3.06 -5.47
C ILE A 110 -16.90 -3.22 -4.11
N HIS A 111 -16.14 -2.20 -3.70
CA HIS A 111 -15.39 -2.18 -2.46
C HIS A 111 -15.84 -1.01 -1.58
N GLU A 112 -16.54 -1.31 -0.49
CA GLU A 112 -16.95 -0.30 0.49
C GLU A 112 -15.76 0.05 1.41
N LYS A 113 -15.09 1.15 1.10
CA LYS A 113 -13.86 1.55 1.75
C LYS A 113 -14.08 2.09 3.17
N GLY A 114 -13.22 1.70 4.10
CA GLY A 114 -13.07 2.36 5.40
C GLY A 114 -14.05 1.91 6.48
N VAL A 115 -15.00 1.02 6.19
CA VAL A 115 -16.02 0.52 7.13
C VAL A 115 -15.42 0.05 8.46
N SER A 116 -14.23 -0.57 8.42
CA SER A 116 -13.52 -1.08 9.60
C SER A 116 -12.76 -0.04 10.43
N ILE A 117 -12.57 1.18 9.91
CA ILE A 117 -11.55 2.11 10.42
C ILE A 117 -12.15 3.35 11.12
N TYR A 118 -13.42 3.65 10.91
CA TYR A 118 -14.04 4.91 11.36
C TYR A 118 -14.29 5.05 12.88
N LYS A 119 -14.10 4.00 13.68
CA LYS A 119 -14.45 4.02 15.12
C LYS A 119 -13.36 4.59 16.03
N ASP A 120 -12.07 4.47 15.67
CA ASP A 120 -10.96 5.00 16.46
C ASP A 120 -9.81 5.51 15.57
N ARG A 121 -9.93 6.76 15.16
CA ARG A 121 -8.95 7.41 14.28
C ARG A 121 -7.56 7.55 14.93
N LYS A 122 -7.48 7.79 16.25
CA LYS A 122 -6.20 7.96 16.93
C LYS A 122 -5.42 6.64 16.92
N ASN A 123 -6.10 5.54 17.24
CA ASN A 123 -5.49 4.21 17.16
C ASN A 123 -5.13 3.84 15.72
N MET A 124 -5.99 4.16 14.74
CA MET A 124 -5.66 3.97 13.32
C MET A 124 -4.35 4.69 12.94
N ILE A 125 -4.19 5.97 13.28
CA ILE A 125 -2.96 6.73 12.96
C ILE A 125 -1.74 6.10 13.65
N LYS A 126 -1.90 5.64 14.89
CA LYS A 126 -0.82 4.94 15.61
C LYS A 126 -0.42 3.65 14.89
N ILE A 127 -1.39 2.78 14.57
CA ILE A 127 -1.15 1.54 13.84
C ILE A 127 -0.48 1.82 12.50
N TRP A 128 -0.99 2.81 11.75
CA TRP A 128 -0.40 3.21 10.47
C TRP A 128 1.05 3.64 10.61
N ASN A 129 1.38 4.43 11.65
CA ASN A 129 2.76 4.87 11.88
C ASN A 129 3.67 3.70 12.27
N ASP A 130 3.21 2.83 13.17
CA ASP A 130 3.97 1.66 13.62
C ASP A 130 4.26 0.70 12.45
N ASP A 131 3.25 0.43 11.62
CA ASP A 131 3.35 -0.44 10.44
C ASP A 131 4.25 0.19 9.36
N CYS A 132 4.11 1.49 9.09
CA CYS A 132 4.96 2.24 8.15
C CYS A 132 6.44 2.14 8.55
N ILE A 133 6.75 2.38 9.82
CA ILE A 133 8.12 2.27 10.34
C ILE A 133 8.62 0.83 10.28
N SER A 134 7.78 -0.15 10.57
CA SER A 134 8.14 -1.57 10.47
C SER A 134 8.48 -1.97 9.03
N TYR A 135 7.74 -1.45 8.04
CA TYR A 135 8.01 -1.66 6.62
C TYR A 135 9.39 -1.09 6.23
N PHE A 136 9.68 0.16 6.59
CA PHE A 136 10.97 0.76 6.26
C PHE A 136 12.14 0.12 7.02
N ASN A 137 11.96 -0.35 8.26
CA ASN A 137 13.00 -1.14 8.92
C ASN A 137 13.28 -2.47 8.20
N LYS A 138 12.26 -3.07 7.57
CA LYS A 138 12.39 -4.35 6.85
C LYS A 138 13.12 -4.20 5.51
N TYR A 139 12.88 -3.09 4.79
CA TYR A 139 13.34 -2.93 3.41
C TYR A 139 14.40 -1.84 3.19
N ASN A 140 14.73 -1.04 4.21
CA ASN A 140 15.73 0.03 4.10
C ASN A 140 16.79 -0.08 5.20
N SER A 141 18.03 0.24 4.86
CA SER A 141 19.18 0.22 5.77
C SER A 141 19.53 1.59 6.37
N ASP A 142 18.92 2.68 5.88
CA ASP A 142 19.21 4.04 6.32
C ASP A 142 18.50 4.38 7.66
N SER A 143 19.16 4.02 8.75
CA SER A 143 18.66 4.20 10.12
C SER A 143 18.42 5.67 10.49
N LEU A 144 19.18 6.61 9.91
CA LEU A 144 19.00 8.05 10.12
C LEU A 144 17.71 8.54 9.48
N LYS A 145 17.46 8.21 8.21
CA LYS A 145 16.19 8.57 7.54
C LYS A 145 15.00 7.94 8.23
N ILE A 146 15.10 6.70 8.70
CA ILE A 146 14.03 6.05 9.47
C ILE A 146 13.77 6.81 10.77
N SER A 147 14.81 7.25 11.47
CA SER A 147 14.68 8.01 12.71
C SER A 147 14.03 9.38 12.47
N LEU A 148 14.42 10.08 11.39
CA LEU A 148 13.78 11.33 10.97
C LEU A 148 12.31 11.12 10.58
N LEU A 149 12.00 10.03 9.86
CA LEU A 149 10.63 9.69 9.50
C LEU A 149 9.77 9.42 10.74
N LYS A 150 10.29 8.69 11.75
CA LYS A 150 9.59 8.48 13.05
C LYS A 150 9.20 9.81 13.69
N ILE A 151 10.12 10.77 13.73
CA ILE A 151 9.85 12.11 14.28
C ILE A 151 8.77 12.82 13.46
N LEU A 152 8.90 12.82 12.13
CA LEU A 152 7.94 13.44 11.23
C LEU A 152 6.52 12.86 11.39
N LEU A 153 6.39 11.53 11.47
CA LEU A 153 5.11 10.86 11.68
C LEU A 153 4.47 11.23 13.01
N LYS A 154 5.27 11.34 14.07
CA LYS A 154 4.79 11.79 15.39
C LYS A 154 4.30 13.24 15.34
N LEU A 155 5.04 14.14 14.69
CA LEU A 155 4.63 15.54 14.55
C LEU A 155 3.38 15.68 13.67
N SER A 156 3.34 15.00 12.52
CA SER A 156 2.23 15.06 11.57
C SER A 156 0.93 14.47 12.13
N SER A 157 1.01 13.54 13.08
CA SER A 157 -0.16 12.92 13.72
C SER A 157 -1.11 13.94 14.36
N LYS A 158 -0.60 15.09 14.83
CA LYS A 158 -1.40 16.18 15.40
C LYS A 158 -2.27 16.90 14.38
N PHE A 159 -1.86 16.87 13.10
CA PHE A 159 -2.51 17.57 12.00
C PHE A 159 -3.35 16.63 11.13
N ARG A 160 -3.15 15.32 11.24
CA ARG A 160 -3.98 14.27 10.62
C ARG A 160 -5.30 14.09 11.40
N LYS A 161 -6.08 15.16 11.55
CA LYS A 161 -7.45 15.09 12.07
C LYS A 161 -8.39 14.44 11.06
#